data_AF-A0A939ISV4-F1
#
_entry.id   AF-A0A939ISV4-F1
#
_cell.length_a   1.000
_cell.length_b   1.000
_cell.length_c   1.000
_cell.angle_alpha   90.00
_cell.angle_beta   90.00
_cell.angle_gamma   90.00
#
_symmetry.space_group_name_H-M   'P 1'
#
loop_
_entity.id
_entity.type
_entity.pdbx_description
1 polymer ?
#
loop_
_entity_poly.entity_id
_entity_poly.type
_entity_poly.pdbx_seq_one_letter_code
_entity_poly.pdbx_strand_id
1 'polypeptide(L)' 'MSLPKRLKADDKALLHIQQAAVAEAEASQVLKDAVATAVMRGLGWDVIAQYLGVSERQARHRFGGPRIEDAQQSLF' A
#
# COMPACT_ATOMS: atom_id res chain seq x y z
N MET A 1 27.03 14.29 34.38
CA MET A 1 27.04 12.94 33.77
C MET A 1 26.56 13.06 32.33
N SER A 2 27.46 12.94 31.36
CA SER A 2 27.11 13.06 29.94
C SER A 2 26.63 11.72 29.40
N LEU A 3 25.39 11.67 28.90
CA LEU A 3 24.85 10.53 28.18
C LEU A 3 25.77 10.15 27.01
N PRO A 4 26.07 8.85 26.80
CA PRO A 4 26.99 8.42 25.77
C PRO A 4 26.45 8.78 24.38
N LYS A 5 27.28 9.51 23.60
CA LYS A 5 27.01 10.01 22.24
C LYS A 5 26.47 8.98 21.24
N ARG A 6 26.58 7.67 21.53
CA ARG A 6 26.14 6.57 20.63
C ARG A 6 24.63 6.41 20.57
N LEU A 7 23.90 6.52 21.69
CA LEU A 7 22.44 6.40 21.70
C LEU A 7 21.75 7.41 20.78
N LYS A 8 22.28 8.64 20.68
CA LYS A 8 21.67 9.69 19.85
C LYS A 8 21.72 9.43 18.34
N ALA A 9 22.72 8.69 17.86
CA ALA A 9 22.83 8.34 16.44
C ALA A 9 21.93 7.15 16.09
N ASP A 10 21.84 6.19 17.01
CA ASP A 10 20.97 5.01 16.91
C ASP A 10 19.50 5.44 16.93
N ASP A 11 19.13 6.40 17.78
CA ASP A 11 17.78 6.99 17.84
C ASP A 11 17.38 7.68 16.52
N LYS A 12 18.34 8.35 15.85
CA LYS A 12 18.10 9.00 14.56
C LYS A 12 17.91 7.97 13.44
N ALA A 13 18.68 6.88 13.45
CA ALA A 13 18.52 5.79 12.49
C ALA A 13 17.16 5.08 12.66
N LEU A 14 16.75 4.82 13.90
CA LEU A 14 15.43 4.26 14.20
C LEU A 14 14.29 5.18 13.77
N LEU A 15 14.42 6.49 13.99
CA LEU A 15 13.42 7.47 13.54
C LEU A 15 13.31 7.49 12.01
N HIS A 16 14.42 7.42 11.27
CA HIS A 16 14.38 7.34 9.81
C HIS A 16 13.71 6.06 9.32
N ILE A 17 13.96 4.91 9.97
CA ILE A 17 13.28 3.65 9.65
C ILE A 17 11.77 3.79 9.86
N GLN A 18 11.36 4.37 10.99
CA GLN A 18 9.94 4.60 11.28
C GLN A 18 9.30 5.51 10.23
N GLN A 19 9.96 6.62 9.86
CA GLN A 19 9.46 7.54 8.84
C GLN A 19 9.34 6.87 7.47
N ALA A 20 10.32 6.04 7.08
CA ALA A 20 10.27 5.30 5.84
C ALA A 20 9.10 4.29 5.83
N ALA A 21 8.88 3.59 6.95
CA ALA A 21 7.76 2.65 7.08
C ALA A 21 6.39 3.34 6.98
N VAL A 22 6.24 4.53 7.59
CA VAL A 22 5.02 5.34 7.46
C VAL A 22 4.81 5.79 6.03
N ALA A 23 5.85 6.34 5.39
CA ALA A 23 5.78 6.79 4.00
C ALA A 23 5.47 5.64 3.03
N GLU A 24 6.02 4.45 3.26
CA GLU A 24 5.69 3.24 2.49
C GLU A 24 4.22 2.86 2.65
N ALA A 25 3.69 2.86 3.87
CA ALA A 25 2.29 2.55 4.14
C ALA A 25 1.34 3.53 3.45
N GLU A 26 1.64 4.84 3.53
CA GLU A 26 0.86 5.88 2.86
C GLU A 26 0.90 5.74 1.34
N ALA A 27 2.08 5.54 0.76
CA ALA A 27 2.23 5.32 -0.68
C ALA A 27 1.49 4.06 -1.16
N SER A 28 1.53 2.98 -0.37
CA SER A 28 0.79 1.75 -0.64
C SER A 28 -0.72 1.97 -0.62
N GLN A 29 -1.23 2.78 0.30
CA GLN A 29 -2.65 3.13 0.35
C GLN A 29 -3.06 3.98 -0.84
N VAL A 30 -2.30 5.03 -1.17
CA VAL A 30 -2.55 5.88 -2.35
C VAL A 30 -2.59 5.05 -3.63
N LEU A 31 -1.68 4.08 -3.79
CA LEU A 31 -1.67 3.19 -4.94
C LEU A 31 -2.94 2.32 -5.01
N LYS A 32 -3.40 1.76 -3.88
CA LYS A 32 -4.64 0.98 -3.83
C LYS A 32 -5.84 1.82 -4.23
N ASP A 33 -5.94 3.05 -3.72
CA ASP A 33 -7.05 3.96 -4.02
C ASP A 33 -7.07 4.37 -5.50
N ALA A 34 -5.89 4.61 -6.09
CA ALA A 34 -5.75 4.88 -7.51
C ALA A 34 -6.18 3.70 -8.38
N VAL A 35 -5.78 2.47 -8.03
CA VAL A 35 -6.20 1.25 -8.73
C VAL A 35 -7.70 1.02 -8.58
N ALA A 36 -8.26 1.19 -7.38
CA ALA A 36 -9.70 1.07 -7.16
C ALA A 36 -10.49 2.08 -8.00
N THR A 37 -10.02 3.32 -8.10
CA THR A 37 -10.59 4.37 -8.95
C THR A 37 -10.53 3.99 -10.43
N ALA A 38 -9.40 3.45 -10.90
CA ALA A 38 -9.26 2.96 -12.27
C ALA A 38 -10.27 1.87 -12.61
N VAL A 39 -10.42 0.88 -11.72
CA VAL A 39 -11.42 -0.20 -11.85
C VAL A 39 -12.84 0.36 -11.83
N MET A 40 -13.16 1.30 -10.93
CA MET A 40 -14.47 1.96 -10.87
C MET A 40 -14.82 2.74 -12.14
N ARG A 41 -13.81 3.29 -12.83
CA ARG A 41 -13.96 3.94 -14.13
C ARG A 41 -14.08 2.96 -15.30
N GLY A 42 -14.08 1.65 -15.03
CA GLY A 42 -14.22 0.60 -16.04
C GLY A 42 -12.92 0.27 -16.78
N LEU A 43 -11.76 0.69 -16.27
CA LEU A 43 -10.49 0.31 -16.88
C LEU A 43 -10.22 -1.18 -16.68
N GLY A 44 -9.82 -1.85 -17.76
CA GLY A 44 -9.47 -3.26 -17.77
C GLY A 44 -8.22 -3.55 -16.93
N TRP A 45 -8.18 -4.77 -16.37
CA TRP A 45 -7.05 -5.22 -15.56
C TRP A 45 -5.77 -5.38 -16.37
N ASP A 46 -5.87 -5.64 -17.67
CA ASP A 46 -4.79 -5.65 -18.64
C ASP A 46 -4.11 -4.27 -18.73
N VAL A 47 -4.90 -3.20 -18.86
CA VAL A 47 -4.41 -1.81 -18.91
C VAL A 47 -3.76 -1.43 -17.59
N ILE A 48 -4.44 -1.70 -16.46
CA ILE A 48 -3.90 -1.41 -15.13
C ILE A 48 -2.56 -2.12 -14.91
N ALA A 49 -2.48 -3.39 -15.28
CA ALA A 49 -1.26 -4.19 -15.14
C ALA A 49 -0.11 -3.66 -16.01
N GLN A 50 -0.39 -3.20 -17.23
CA GLN A 50 0.59 -2.56 -18.10
C GLN A 50 1.22 -1.32 -17.46
N TYR A 51 0.40 -0.43 -16.87
CA TYR A 51 0.89 0.77 -16.19
C TYR A 51 1.65 0.45 -14.90
N LEU A 52 1.28 -0.62 -14.20
CA LEU A 52 1.97 -1.09 -13.00
C LEU A 52 3.26 -1.88 -13.31
N GLY A 53 3.51 -2.24 -14.57
CA GLY A 53 4.65 -3.07 -14.96
C GLY A 53 4.59 -4.49 -14.40
N VAL A 54 3.39 -5.03 -14.16
CA VAL A 54 3.17 -6.39 -13.63
C VAL A 54 2.26 -7.18 -14.56
N SER A 55 2.16 -8.50 -14.34
CA SER A 55 1.15 -9.32 -15.04
C SER A 55 -0.27 -9.02 -14.53
N GLU A 56 -1.28 -9.19 -15.39
CA GLU A 56 -2.70 -9.03 -15.02
C GLU A 56 -3.07 -9.88 -13.80
N ARG A 57 -2.60 -11.13 -13.76
CA ARG A 57 -2.81 -12.04 -12.61
C ARG A 57 -2.27 -11.44 -11.31
N GLN A 58 -1.08 -10.84 -11.34
CA GLN A 58 -0.49 -10.19 -10.16
C GLN A 58 -1.25 -8.93 -9.77
N ALA A 59 -1.68 -8.10 -10.73
CA ALA A 59 -2.50 -6.93 -10.44
C ALA A 59 -3.83 -7.32 -9.79
N ARG A 60 -4.56 -8.28 -10.37
CA ARG A 60 -5.80 -8.83 -9.81
C ARG A 60 -5.61 -9.45 -8.43
N HIS A 61 -4.55 -10.22 -8.22
CA HIS A 61 -4.27 -10.81 -6.91
C HIS A 61 -3.96 -9.73 -5.84
N ARG A 62 -3.23 -8.67 -6.21
CA ARG A 62 -2.82 -7.62 -5.27
C ARG A 62 -3.94 -6.62 -4.96
N PHE A 63 -4.78 -6.30 -5.93
CA PHE A 63 -5.74 -5.19 -5.84
C PHE A 63 -7.20 -5.56 -6.10
N GLY A 64 -7.46 -6.76 -6.63
CA GLY A 64 -8.80 -7.25 -6.95
C GLY A 64 -9.45 -8.08 -5.85
N GLY A 65 -8.95 -8.01 -4.60
CA GLY A 65 -9.51 -8.74 -3.46
C GLY A 65 -11.01 -8.43 -3.25
N PRO A 66 -11.74 -9.31 -2.54
CA PRO A 66 -13.18 -9.13 -2.33
C PRO A 66 -13.43 -7.78 -1.67
N ARG A 67 -14.29 -6.96 -2.28
CA ARG A 67 -14.78 -5.75 -1.63
C ARG A 67 -15.53 -6.20 -0.38
N ILE A 68 -15.14 -5.69 0.78
CA ILE A 68 -15.80 -5.99 2.06
C ILE A 68 -17.29 -5.58 2.03
N GLU A 69 -17.73 -4.80 1.03
CA GLU A 69 -19.14 -4.52 0.74
C GLU A 69 -19.97 -5.80 0.47
N ASP A 70 -19.37 -6.88 -0.03
CA ASP A 70 -20.07 -8.17 -0.20
C ASP A 70 -20.17 -9.00 1.09
N ALA A 71 -19.39 -8.66 2.13
CA ALA A 71 -19.40 -9.40 3.41
C ALA A 71 -20.53 -8.98 4.35
N GLN A 72 -21.17 -7.83 4.13
CA GLN A 72 -22.30 -7.35 4.94
C GLN A 72 -23.68 -7.79 4.44
N GLN A 73 -23.80 -8.30 3.20
CA GLN A 73 -25.10 -8.78 2.67
C GLN A 73 -25.37 -10.26 2.94
N SER A 74 -24.41 -11.01 3.50
CA SER A 74 -24.57 -12.44 3.74
C SER A 74 -24.95 -12.80 5.20
N LEU A 75 -25.33 -11.81 6.01
CA LEU A 75 -25.73 -11.96 7.42
C LEU A 75 -27.22 -11.64 7.68
N PHE A 76 -28.04 -11.54 6.64
CA PHE A 76 -29.49 -11.41 6.74
C PHE A 76 -30.21 -12.51 5.96
#